data_AF-A0A1Y1QU82-F1
#
_entry.id   AF-A0A1Y1QU82-F1
#
_cell.length_a   1.000
_cell.length_b   1.000
_cell.length_c   1.000
_cell.angle_alpha   90.00
_cell.angle_beta   90.00
_cell.angle_gamma   90.00
#
_symmetry.space_group_name_H-M   'P 1'
#
loop_
_entity.id
_entity.type
_entity.pdbx_description
1 polymer ?
#
loop_
_entity_poly.entity_id
_entity_poly.type
_entity_poly.pdbx_seq_one_letter_code
_entity_poly.pdbx_strand_id
1 'polypeptide(L)'
;MKTKNILLVEGASDQKFFNQLLTGLHHQVEIEPKIPRDIDARIFRNGLQPLYLQLKLQVDLLIRGQISTLGVIVDADHPTQELNGFNKRRDQLTSILRDKGFAITDMPNQEGNGEIFLHPSGAKIGIWIMPNHFSDGMIEDLLIGTVKTDQHDLLSHAKITIENLGELKTFAPHHDSKAHLSTWLAWQKEPGISPSYAYHQELFDKDHPNFIALSAWLTRVFQ
;
A
#
# COMPACT_ATOMS: atom_id res chain seq x y z
N MET A 1 5.28 29.69 2.19
CA MET A 1 5.30 28.66 1.13
C MET A 1 4.21 27.65 1.47
N LYS A 2 3.41 27.18 0.51
CA LYS A 2 2.45 26.09 0.78
C LYS A 2 3.26 24.82 1.02
N THR A 3 3.26 24.33 2.24
CA THR A 3 3.91 23.08 2.63
C THR A 3 3.14 21.91 2.00
N LYS A 4 3.87 20.92 1.48
CA LYS A 4 3.30 19.78 0.74
C LYS A 4 2.97 18.62 1.68
N ASN A 5 1.91 17.88 1.40
CA ASN A 5 1.63 16.58 2.02
C ASN A 5 2.09 15.49 1.06
N ILE A 6 2.86 14.52 1.54
CA ILE A 6 3.45 13.47 0.69
C ILE A 6 3.02 12.09 1.16
N LEU A 7 2.66 11.22 0.22
CA LEU A 7 2.44 9.79 0.45
C LEU A 7 3.48 8.99 -0.33
N LEU A 8 4.26 8.18 0.38
CA LEU A 8 5.19 7.21 -0.23
C LEU A 8 4.48 5.88 -0.44
N VAL A 9 4.54 5.37 -1.68
CA VAL A 9 3.96 4.08 -2.08
C VAL A 9 4.95 3.31 -2.95
N GLU A 10 5.05 2.00 -2.74
CA GLU A 10 6.05 1.13 -3.36
C GLU A 10 5.92 0.98 -4.89
N GLY A 11 4.73 0.63 -5.41
CA GLY A 11 4.55 0.26 -6.82
C GLY A 11 3.70 1.24 -7.66
N ALA A 12 3.98 1.31 -8.97
CA ALA A 12 3.26 2.19 -9.89
C ALA A 12 1.75 1.86 -10.04
N SER A 13 1.38 0.59 -9.88
CA SER A 13 -0.04 0.17 -9.87
C SER A 13 -0.75 0.74 -8.64
N ASP A 14 -0.12 0.61 -7.49
CA ASP A 14 -0.61 1.05 -6.18
C ASP A 14 -0.79 2.57 -6.17
N GLN A 15 0.15 3.32 -6.76
CA GLN A 15 0.05 4.78 -6.89
C GLN A 15 -1.24 5.22 -7.59
N LYS A 16 -1.69 4.52 -8.64
CA LYS A 16 -2.96 4.86 -9.31
C LYS A 16 -4.15 4.62 -8.40
N PHE A 17 -4.14 3.52 -7.66
CA PHE A 17 -5.20 3.19 -6.70
C PHE A 17 -5.25 4.22 -5.56
N PHE A 18 -4.11 4.55 -4.94
CA PHE A 18 -4.07 5.55 -3.88
C PHE A 18 -4.42 6.95 -4.36
N ASN A 19 -4.04 7.34 -5.58
CA ASN A 19 -4.49 8.60 -6.17
C ASN A 19 -6.02 8.64 -6.27
N GLN A 20 -6.66 7.55 -6.72
CA GLN A 20 -8.12 7.46 -6.78
C GLN A 20 -8.74 7.52 -5.38
N LEU A 21 -8.19 6.80 -4.40
CA LEU A 21 -8.67 6.79 -3.02
C LEU A 21 -8.56 8.18 -2.37
N LEU A 22 -7.39 8.82 -2.46
CA LEU A 22 -7.12 10.15 -1.91
C LEU A 22 -7.98 11.25 -2.56
N THR A 23 -8.23 11.14 -3.86
CA THR A 23 -9.14 12.05 -4.57
C THR A 23 -10.55 11.97 -3.99
N GLY A 24 -11.03 10.75 -3.71
CA GLY A 24 -12.31 10.52 -3.03
C GLY A 24 -12.36 11.06 -1.60
N LEU A 25 -11.21 11.14 -0.92
CA LEU A 25 -11.09 11.71 0.42
C LEU A 25 -10.85 13.24 0.43
N HIS A 26 -10.81 13.91 -0.73
CA HIS A 26 -10.55 15.35 -0.87
C HIS A 26 -9.22 15.87 -0.27
N HIS A 27 -8.20 15.01 -0.18
CA HIS A 27 -6.88 15.43 0.33
C HIS A 27 -5.95 15.83 -0.83
N GLN A 28 -5.28 16.99 -0.72
CA GLN A 28 -4.22 17.39 -1.64
C GLN A 28 -2.90 16.76 -1.21
N VAL A 29 -2.63 15.55 -1.68
CA VAL A 29 -1.42 14.76 -1.35
C VAL A 29 -0.66 14.44 -2.62
N GLU A 30 0.65 14.67 -2.62
CA GLU A 30 1.55 14.27 -3.70
C GLU A 30 2.06 12.84 -3.44
N ILE A 31 1.86 11.93 -4.38
CA ILE A 31 2.38 10.56 -4.27
C ILE A 31 3.79 10.51 -4.86
N GLU A 32 4.73 9.93 -4.09
CA GLU A 32 6.13 9.75 -4.45
C GLU A 32 6.56 8.27 -4.23
N PRO A 33 7.66 7.79 -4.87
CA PRO A 33 8.37 8.44 -5.97
C PRO A 33 7.48 8.61 -7.19
N LYS A 34 7.66 9.66 -7.98
CA LYS A 34 7.08 9.72 -9.33
C LYS A 34 7.71 8.63 -10.19
N ILE A 35 7.01 7.51 -10.39
CA ILE A 35 7.45 6.42 -11.24
C ILE A 35 7.02 6.73 -12.69
N PRO A 36 7.95 7.03 -13.61
CA PRO A 36 7.58 7.37 -14.98
C PRO A 36 7.00 6.14 -15.69
N ARG A 37 5.96 6.34 -16.50
CA ARG A 37 5.23 5.25 -17.19
C ARG A 37 6.11 4.45 -18.16
N ASP A 38 7.17 5.07 -18.69
CA ASP A 38 7.95 4.56 -19.81
C ASP A 38 9.40 4.15 -19.45
N ILE A 39 9.79 4.28 -18.17
CA ILE A 39 11.09 3.79 -17.72
C ILE A 39 10.95 2.31 -17.39
N ASP A 40 11.78 1.50 -18.05
CA ASP A 40 11.82 0.05 -17.96
C ASP A 40 11.54 -0.41 -16.51
N ALA A 41 10.38 -1.05 -16.31
CA ALA A 41 9.94 -1.56 -15.02
C ALA A 41 11.01 -2.45 -14.36
N ARG A 42 11.99 -2.94 -15.11
CA ARG A 42 13.18 -3.66 -14.61
C ARG A 42 14.05 -2.84 -13.64
N ILE A 43 14.15 -1.51 -13.77
CA ILE A 43 14.94 -0.65 -12.86
C ILE A 43 14.23 -0.45 -11.52
N PHE A 44 12.89 -0.43 -11.52
CA PHE A 44 12.06 -0.28 -10.31
C PHE A 44 11.55 -1.60 -9.73
N ARG A 45 11.88 -2.76 -10.33
CA ARG A 45 11.51 -4.09 -9.81
C ARG A 45 12.10 -4.40 -8.43
N ASN A 46 13.11 -3.66 -7.98
CA ASN A 46 13.62 -3.71 -6.61
C ASN A 46 12.89 -2.70 -5.71
N GLY A 47 11.55 -2.76 -5.67
CA GLY A 47 10.61 -1.73 -5.18
C GLY A 47 10.93 -1.08 -3.84
N LEU A 48 11.56 -1.82 -2.92
CA LEU A 48 11.92 -1.31 -1.60
C LEU A 48 13.11 -0.34 -1.60
N GLN A 49 14.13 -0.54 -2.44
CA GLN A 49 15.33 0.31 -2.39
C GLN A 49 15.03 1.77 -2.78
N PRO A 50 14.31 2.04 -3.89
CA PRO A 50 13.87 3.40 -4.21
C PRO A 50 12.99 4.00 -3.12
N LEU A 51 12.09 3.20 -2.53
CA LEU A 51 11.22 3.66 -1.46
C LEU A 51 12.01 4.07 -0.21
N TYR A 52 12.94 3.26 0.27
CA TYR A 52 13.74 3.59 1.45
C TYR A 52 14.68 4.79 1.21
N LEU A 53 15.19 4.95 -0.01
CA LEU A 53 15.94 6.14 -0.38
C LEU A 53 15.05 7.38 -0.32
N GLN A 54 13.85 7.31 -0.91
CA GLN A 54 12.87 8.39 -0.84
C GLN A 54 12.44 8.67 0.60
N LEU A 55 12.19 7.64 1.42
CA LEU A 55 11.83 7.79 2.82
C LEU A 55 12.88 8.60 3.57
N LYS A 56 14.17 8.25 3.44
CA LYS A 56 15.26 8.99 4.08
C LYS A 56 15.28 10.47 3.65
N LEU A 57 15.12 10.74 2.35
CA LEU A 57 15.07 12.09 1.81
C LEU A 57 13.87 12.88 2.34
N GLN A 58 12.66 12.31 2.25
CA GLN A 58 11.43 12.98 2.67
C GLN A 58 11.37 13.21 4.18
N VAL A 59 11.93 12.30 4.99
CA VAL A 59 12.06 12.50 6.44
C VAL A 59 12.94 13.71 6.76
N ASP A 60 14.06 13.88 6.05
CA ASP A 60 14.92 15.05 6.23
C ASP A 60 14.22 16.36 5.82
N LEU A 61 13.43 16.33 4.74
CA LEU A 61 12.62 17.48 4.31
C LEU A 61 11.49 17.79 5.31
N LEU A 62 10.87 16.76 5.91
CA LEU A 62 9.82 16.87 6.91
C LEU A 62 10.34 17.53 8.19
N ILE A 63 11.47 17.06 8.72
CA ILE A 63 12.08 17.62 9.94
C ILE A 63 12.45 19.09 9.76
N ARG A 64 12.90 19.48 8.55
CA ARG A 64 13.24 20.86 8.18
C ARG A 64 12.02 21.74 7.89
N GLY A 65 10.80 21.21 7.98
CA GLY A 65 9.56 21.94 7.71
C GLY A 65 9.32 22.28 6.23
N GLN A 66 9.98 21.58 5.29
CA GLN A 66 9.79 21.77 3.85
C GLN A 66 8.56 21.01 3.33
N ILE A 67 8.15 19.96 4.03
CA ILE A 67 6.89 19.26 3.83
C ILE A 67 6.10 19.25 5.14
N SER A 68 4.78 19.25 5.06
CA SER A 68 3.86 19.35 6.20
C SER A 68 3.69 18.02 6.92
N THR A 69 3.41 16.97 6.13
CA THR A 69 3.12 15.64 6.63
C THR A 69 3.63 14.61 5.64
N LEU A 70 4.01 13.44 6.15
CA LEU A 70 4.48 12.30 5.37
C LEU A 70 3.68 11.06 5.76
N GLY A 71 3.08 10.40 4.78
CA GLY A 71 2.53 9.05 4.92
C GLY A 71 3.42 8.06 4.19
N VAL A 72 3.50 6.83 4.69
CA VAL A 72 4.24 5.73 4.06
C VAL A 72 3.35 4.50 4.03
N ILE A 73 3.18 3.91 2.85
CA ILE A 73 2.47 2.64 2.66
C ILE A 73 3.43 1.65 2.02
N VAL A 74 3.53 0.46 2.60
CA VAL A 74 4.36 -0.64 2.12
C VAL A 74 3.63 -1.95 2.19
N ASP A 75 4.01 -2.89 1.31
CA ASP A 75 3.59 -4.27 1.47
C ASP A 75 4.38 -4.94 2.61
N ALA A 76 3.70 -5.77 3.40
CA ALA A 76 4.41 -6.65 4.32
C ALA A 76 5.17 -7.73 3.54
N ASP A 77 4.67 -8.12 2.36
CA ASP A 77 5.07 -9.30 1.60
C ASP A 77 4.94 -10.60 2.43
N HIS A 78 4.89 -11.75 1.75
CA HIS A 78 4.88 -13.01 2.46
C HIS A 78 6.25 -13.30 3.11
N PRO A 79 6.28 -13.88 4.34
CA PRO A 79 7.49 -14.11 5.13
C PRO A 79 8.40 -15.21 4.55
N THR A 80 8.06 -15.76 3.40
CA THR A 80 8.83 -16.80 2.69
C THR A 80 10.20 -16.30 2.22
N GLN A 81 10.47 -14.99 2.31
CA GLN A 81 11.80 -14.40 2.14
C GLN A 81 12.30 -13.82 3.48
N GLU A 82 13.60 -13.94 3.75
CA GLU A 82 14.21 -13.60 5.05
C GLU A 82 14.00 -12.15 5.52
N LEU A 83 13.63 -11.22 4.62
CA LEU A 83 13.44 -9.79 4.92
C LEU A 83 11.98 -9.32 4.88
N ASN A 84 11.03 -10.24 4.71
CA ASN A 84 9.61 -9.94 4.53
C ASN A 84 8.78 -10.24 5.80
N GLY A 85 7.54 -9.78 5.80
CA GLY A 85 6.57 -9.88 6.88
C GLY A 85 6.37 -8.57 7.62
N PHE A 86 5.19 -8.42 8.21
CA PHE A 86 4.70 -7.23 8.90
C PHE A 86 5.69 -6.72 9.95
N ASN A 87 6.09 -7.61 10.87
CA ASN A 87 6.99 -7.23 11.98
C ASN A 87 8.35 -6.72 11.46
N LYS A 88 8.95 -7.40 10.48
CA LYS A 88 10.24 -6.99 9.91
C LYS A 88 10.13 -5.68 9.14
N ARG A 89 9.05 -5.51 8.38
CA ARG A 89 8.79 -4.27 7.64
C ARG A 89 8.62 -3.10 8.60
N ARG A 90 7.89 -3.30 9.69
CA ARG A 90 7.76 -2.31 10.76
C ARG A 90 9.10 -1.99 11.41
N ASP A 91 9.90 -3.00 11.75
CA ASP A 91 11.21 -2.79 12.37
C ASP A 91 12.15 -1.99 11.46
N GLN A 92 12.16 -2.27 10.16
CA GLN A 92 12.93 -1.51 9.16
C GLN A 92 12.51 -0.04 9.09
N LEU A 93 11.20 0.22 9.00
CA LEU A 93 10.65 1.58 8.95
C LEU A 93 10.96 2.33 10.26
N THR A 94 10.61 1.74 11.40
CA THR A 94 10.78 2.37 12.70
C THR A 94 12.24 2.57 13.08
N SER A 95 13.17 1.72 12.62
CA SER A 95 14.61 1.96 12.79
C SER A 95 15.06 3.24 12.09
N ILE A 96 14.64 3.46 10.83
CA ILE A 96 14.97 4.69 10.09
C ILE A 96 14.41 5.92 10.82
N LEU A 97 13.19 5.83 11.34
CA LEU A 97 12.57 6.93 12.07
C LEU A 97 13.23 7.19 13.42
N ARG A 98 13.60 6.14 14.16
CA ARG A 98 14.34 6.22 15.42
C ARG A 98 15.70 6.90 15.22
N ASP A 99 16.43 6.52 14.17
CA ASP A 99 17.73 7.14 13.82
C ASP A 99 17.59 8.63 13.50
N LYS A 100 16.40 9.06 13.07
CA LYS A 100 16.06 10.46 12.77
C LYS A 100 15.39 11.18 13.94
N GLY A 101 15.33 10.56 15.13
CA GLY A 101 14.85 11.20 16.36
C GLY A 101 13.33 11.18 16.57
N PHE A 102 12.57 10.39 15.81
CA PHE A 102 11.14 10.20 16.06
C PHE A 102 10.91 9.35 17.30
N ALA A 103 9.87 9.69 18.06
CA ALA A 103 9.41 8.86 19.18
C ALA A 103 8.64 7.64 18.65
N ILE A 104 9.24 6.46 18.75
CA ILE A 104 8.61 5.20 18.34
C ILE A 104 7.79 4.66 19.51
N THR A 105 6.49 4.51 19.30
CA THR A 105 5.56 3.89 20.26
C THR A 105 5.48 2.37 20.05
N ASP A 106 4.92 1.67 21.04
CA ASP A 106 4.53 0.28 20.86
C ASP A 106 3.42 0.14 19.82
N MET A 107 3.31 -1.05 19.24
CA MET A 107 2.25 -1.39 18.29
C MET A 107 0.87 -1.16 18.91
N PRO A 108 -0.09 -0.58 18.17
CA PRO A 108 -1.46 -0.52 18.63
C PRO A 108 -2.02 -1.92 18.84
N ASN A 109 -2.75 -2.12 19.95
CA ASN A 109 -3.41 -3.40 20.27
C ASN A 109 -4.61 -3.72 19.38
N GLN A 110 -4.92 -2.87 18.40
CA GLN A 110 -6.09 -2.98 17.53
C GLN A 110 -5.65 -2.96 16.07
N GLU A 111 -6.11 -3.96 15.32
CA GLU A 111 -5.95 -4.06 13.87
C GLU A 111 -6.49 -2.81 13.15
N GLY A 112 -5.84 -2.43 12.04
CA GLY A 112 -6.34 -1.37 11.16
C GLY A 112 -6.13 0.05 11.66
N ASN A 113 -5.47 0.26 12.80
CA ASN A 113 -5.26 1.62 13.31
C ASN A 113 -4.03 2.33 12.74
N GLY A 114 -3.20 1.67 11.92
CA GLY A 114 -1.95 2.27 11.43
C GLY A 114 -1.07 2.82 12.58
N GLU A 115 0.01 3.51 12.22
CA GLU A 115 0.83 4.21 13.22
C GLU A 115 1.12 5.64 12.77
N ILE A 116 1.28 6.53 13.75
CA ILE A 116 1.68 7.93 13.54
C ILE A 116 2.74 8.26 14.58
N PHE A 117 3.93 8.66 14.11
CA PHE A 117 5.05 9.04 14.95
C PHE A 117 5.31 10.54 14.88
N LEU A 118 5.74 11.10 16.01
CA LEU A 118 6.03 12.52 16.18
C LEU A 118 7.51 12.74 16.42
N HIS A 119 8.03 13.83 15.88
CA HIS A 119 9.39 14.31 16.11
C HIS A 119 9.36 15.61 16.95
N PRO A 120 10.36 15.88 17.81
CA PRO A 120 10.41 17.10 18.62
C PRO A 120 10.34 18.43 17.84
N SER A 121 10.64 18.42 16.54
CA SER A 121 10.46 19.59 15.66
C SER A 121 8.99 19.89 15.30
N GLY A 122 8.04 19.04 15.71
CA GLY A 122 6.63 19.10 15.30
C GLY A 122 6.30 18.32 14.03
N ALA A 123 7.29 17.65 13.43
CA ALA A 123 7.09 16.80 12.27
C ALA A 123 6.22 15.56 12.60
N LYS A 124 5.25 15.26 11.72
CA LYS A 124 4.31 14.12 11.81
C LYS A 124 4.52 13.18 10.63
N ILE A 125 4.76 11.89 10.92
CA ILE A 125 4.83 10.83 9.91
C ILE A 125 3.86 9.69 10.24
N GLY A 126 3.06 9.25 9.27
CA GLY A 126 2.23 8.06 9.36
C GLY A 126 2.87 6.88 8.64
N ILE A 127 2.74 5.67 9.20
CA ILE A 127 3.04 4.42 8.50
C ILE A 127 1.83 3.49 8.44
N TRP A 128 1.68 2.82 7.31
CA TRP A 128 0.74 1.74 7.07
C TRP A 128 1.48 0.59 6.40
N ILE A 129 1.17 -0.63 6.82
CA ILE A 129 1.74 -1.85 6.25
C ILE A 129 0.56 -2.68 5.78
N MET A 130 0.56 -3.10 4.52
CA MET A 130 -0.55 -3.88 3.96
C MET A 130 -0.67 -5.27 4.61
N PRO A 131 -1.88 -5.87 4.54
CA PRO A 131 -3.12 -5.29 3.98
C PRO A 131 -3.92 -4.44 4.98
N ASN A 132 -3.73 -4.67 6.27
CA ASN A 132 -4.57 -4.19 7.37
C ASN A 132 -3.77 -3.59 8.55
N HIS A 133 -2.46 -3.40 8.36
CA HIS A 133 -1.52 -2.99 9.40
C HIS A 133 -1.53 -3.92 10.63
N PHE A 134 -1.61 -5.22 10.40
CA PHE A 134 -1.58 -6.21 11.47
C PHE A 134 -1.00 -7.56 11.03
N SER A 135 -1.36 -8.04 9.84
CA SER A 135 -0.91 -9.31 9.28
C SER A 135 0.00 -9.13 8.07
N ASP A 136 0.67 -10.22 7.69
CA ASP A 136 1.43 -10.28 6.44
C ASP A 136 0.50 -10.23 5.22
N GLY A 137 0.97 -9.63 4.13
CA GLY A 137 0.27 -9.56 2.86
C GLY A 137 0.61 -8.29 2.07
N MET A 138 -0.13 -8.11 1.00
CA MET A 138 0.06 -7.06 -0.01
C MET A 138 -1.24 -6.31 -0.25
N ILE A 139 -1.17 -5.23 -1.04
CA ILE A 139 -2.37 -4.52 -1.50
C ILE A 139 -3.36 -5.45 -2.21
N GLU A 140 -2.90 -6.46 -2.95
CA GLU A 140 -3.81 -7.40 -3.60
C GLU A 140 -4.65 -8.21 -2.61
N ASP A 141 -4.13 -8.51 -1.42
CA ASP A 141 -4.90 -9.20 -0.37
C ASP A 141 -6.00 -8.29 0.20
N LEU A 142 -5.70 -7.00 0.40
CA LEU A 142 -6.73 -6.01 0.77
C LEU A 142 -7.84 -5.97 -0.29
N LEU A 143 -7.47 -5.83 -1.57
CA LEU A 143 -8.43 -5.72 -2.66
C LEU A 143 -9.27 -6.98 -2.82
N ILE A 144 -8.66 -8.16 -2.81
CA ILE A 144 -9.35 -9.46 -2.85
C ILE A 144 -10.33 -9.60 -1.68
N GLY A 145 -9.89 -9.26 -0.46
CA GLY A 145 -10.71 -9.35 0.75
C GLY A 145 -11.91 -8.40 0.76
N THR A 146 -11.87 -7.38 -0.09
CA THR A 146 -12.92 -6.34 -0.19
C THR A 146 -13.77 -6.48 -1.45
N VAL A 147 -13.62 -7.53 -2.24
CA VAL A 147 -14.50 -7.77 -3.41
C VAL A 147 -15.94 -7.94 -2.93
N LYS A 148 -16.90 -7.28 -3.59
CA LYS A 148 -18.33 -7.37 -3.23
C LYS A 148 -18.85 -8.81 -3.34
N THR A 149 -19.84 -9.13 -2.51
CA THR A 149 -20.41 -10.49 -2.40
C THR A 149 -20.91 -11.05 -3.74
N ASP A 150 -21.52 -10.20 -4.59
CA ASP A 150 -22.00 -10.60 -5.91
C ASP A 150 -20.88 -10.94 -6.92
N GLN A 151 -19.63 -10.60 -6.59
CA GLN A 151 -18.44 -10.92 -7.38
C GLN A 151 -17.67 -12.14 -6.83
N HIS A 152 -18.08 -12.71 -5.69
CA HIS A 152 -17.37 -13.80 -5.02
C HIS A 152 -17.31 -15.08 -5.85
N ASP A 153 -18.36 -15.41 -6.59
CA ASP A 153 -18.39 -16.60 -7.45
C ASP A 153 -17.33 -16.50 -8.55
N LEU A 154 -17.24 -15.35 -9.22
CA LEU A 154 -16.25 -15.11 -10.27
C LEU A 154 -14.82 -15.11 -9.71
N LEU A 155 -14.61 -14.47 -8.56
CA LEU A 155 -13.32 -14.48 -7.88
C LEU A 155 -12.89 -15.90 -7.48
N SER A 156 -13.81 -16.68 -6.93
CA SER A 156 -13.57 -18.09 -6.56
C SER A 156 -13.22 -18.94 -7.77
N HIS A 157 -13.92 -18.72 -8.89
CA HIS A 157 -13.60 -19.40 -10.15
C HIS A 157 -12.19 -19.04 -10.66
N ALA A 158 -11.78 -17.77 -10.55
CA ALA A 158 -10.43 -17.34 -10.92
C ALA A 158 -9.35 -18.01 -10.04
N LYS A 159 -9.58 -18.09 -8.72
CA LYS A 159 -8.69 -18.77 -7.77
C LYS A 159 -8.52 -20.25 -8.11
N ILE A 160 -9.62 -20.97 -8.25
CA ILE A 160 -9.62 -22.40 -8.60
C ILE A 160 -8.91 -22.62 -9.94
N THR A 161 -9.12 -21.75 -10.93
CA THR A 161 -8.44 -21.85 -12.23
C THR A 161 -6.93 -21.72 -12.08
N ILE A 162 -6.47 -20.77 -11.26
CA ILE A 162 -5.05 -20.56 -10.99
C ILE A 162 -4.43 -21.73 -10.21
N GLU A 163 -5.13 -22.22 -9.19
CA GLU A 163 -4.70 -23.38 -8.39
C GLU A 163 -4.54 -24.64 -9.26
N ASN A 164 -5.41 -24.80 -10.27
CA ASN A 164 -5.41 -25.93 -11.19
C ASN A 164 -4.44 -25.79 -12.38
N LEU A 165 -3.64 -24.73 -12.47
CA LEU A 165 -2.67 -24.57 -13.56
C LEU A 165 -1.58 -25.66 -13.56
N GLY A 166 -1.27 -26.26 -12.40
CA GLY A 166 -0.21 -27.26 -12.27
C GLY A 166 1.11 -26.76 -12.89
N GLU A 167 1.71 -27.57 -13.75
CA GLU A 167 2.97 -27.26 -14.46
C GLU A 167 2.87 -26.06 -15.43
N LEU A 168 1.66 -25.58 -15.75
CA LEU A 168 1.47 -24.37 -16.56
C LEU A 168 1.70 -23.07 -15.77
N LYS A 169 1.82 -23.15 -14.44
CA LYS A 169 2.07 -21.99 -13.58
C LYS A 169 3.49 -21.46 -13.79
N THR A 170 3.60 -20.32 -14.47
CA THR A 170 4.90 -19.68 -14.81
C THR A 170 5.31 -18.57 -13.84
N PHE A 171 4.42 -18.14 -12.94
CA PHE A 171 4.70 -17.11 -11.94
C PHE A 171 5.12 -17.72 -10.60
N ALA A 172 5.95 -16.98 -9.85
CA ALA A 172 6.45 -17.43 -8.56
C ALA A 172 5.34 -17.47 -7.49
N PRO A 173 5.45 -18.32 -6.44
CA PRO A 173 4.44 -18.44 -5.39
C PRO A 173 4.11 -17.13 -4.67
N HIS A 174 5.06 -16.19 -4.54
CA HIS A 174 4.81 -14.89 -3.91
C HIS A 174 4.03 -13.90 -4.80
N HIS A 175 3.67 -14.29 -6.03
CA HIS A 175 2.78 -13.52 -6.91
C HIS A 175 1.36 -14.09 -6.95
N ASP A 176 0.99 -14.97 -6.02
CA ASP A 176 -0.30 -15.67 -6.04
C ASP A 176 -1.49 -14.73 -5.92
N SER A 177 -1.52 -13.86 -4.90
CA SER A 177 -2.56 -12.83 -4.73
C SER A 177 -2.65 -11.90 -5.95
N LYS A 178 -1.51 -11.57 -6.55
CA LYS A 178 -1.45 -10.78 -7.78
C LYS A 178 -2.05 -11.49 -8.98
N ALA A 179 -1.78 -12.79 -9.15
CA ALA A 179 -2.37 -13.59 -10.20
C ALA A 179 -3.88 -13.71 -10.03
N HIS A 180 -4.34 -13.96 -8.81
CA HIS A 180 -5.77 -14.02 -8.46
C HIS A 180 -6.49 -12.72 -8.80
N LEU A 181 -5.98 -11.59 -8.29
CA LEU A 181 -6.59 -10.28 -8.56
C LEU A 181 -6.56 -9.96 -10.05
N SER A 182 -5.42 -10.15 -10.72
CA SER A 182 -5.27 -9.81 -12.15
C SER A 182 -6.19 -10.64 -13.03
N THR A 183 -6.38 -11.92 -12.72
CA THR A 183 -7.27 -12.81 -13.48
C THR A 183 -8.73 -12.45 -13.25
N TRP A 184 -9.12 -12.18 -12.01
CA TRP A 184 -10.47 -11.68 -11.71
C TRP A 184 -10.75 -10.35 -12.42
N LEU A 185 -9.80 -9.41 -12.43
CA LEU A 185 -9.89 -8.14 -13.17
C LEU A 185 -9.97 -8.35 -14.69
N ALA A 186 -9.30 -9.39 -15.22
CA ALA A 186 -9.34 -9.74 -16.64
C ALA A 186 -10.71 -10.25 -17.11
N TRP A 187 -11.51 -10.80 -16.20
CA TRP A 187 -12.84 -11.37 -16.48
C TRP A 187 -14.00 -10.44 -16.15
N GLN A 188 -13.72 -9.18 -15.84
CA GLN A 188 -14.75 -8.18 -15.64
C GLN A 188 -15.46 -7.84 -16.96
N LYS A 189 -16.62 -7.17 -16.86
CA LYS A 189 -17.43 -6.74 -18.01
C LYS A 189 -16.59 -6.06 -19.09
N GLU A 190 -15.67 -5.19 -18.68
CA GLU A 190 -14.57 -4.72 -19.50
C GLU A 190 -13.33 -5.55 -19.16
N PRO A 191 -12.78 -6.34 -20.11
CA PRO A 191 -11.64 -7.17 -19.82
C PRO A 191 -10.38 -6.37 -19.51
N GLY A 192 -9.64 -6.80 -18.49
CA GLY A 192 -8.30 -6.29 -18.17
C GLY A 192 -8.28 -4.93 -17.49
N ILE A 193 -9.33 -4.61 -16.73
CA ILE A 193 -9.39 -3.35 -15.98
C ILE A 193 -8.36 -3.28 -14.86
N SER A 194 -7.99 -2.06 -14.46
CA SER A 194 -7.07 -1.84 -13.34
C SER A 194 -7.79 -1.84 -11.98
N PRO A 195 -7.09 -2.07 -10.85
CA PRO A 195 -7.67 -1.92 -9.51
C PRO A 195 -8.34 -0.56 -9.27
N SER A 196 -7.72 0.53 -9.75
CA SER A 196 -8.26 1.88 -9.62
C SER A 196 -9.59 2.03 -10.35
N TYR A 197 -9.72 1.40 -11.52
CA TYR A 197 -10.95 1.40 -12.29
C TYR A 197 -12.02 0.49 -11.66
N ALA A 198 -11.64 -0.68 -11.14
CA ALA A 198 -12.53 -1.54 -10.37
C ALA A 198 -13.11 -0.83 -9.13
N TYR A 199 -12.29 -0.02 -8.43
CA TYR A 199 -12.74 0.84 -7.34
C TYR A 199 -13.76 1.90 -7.79
N HIS A 200 -13.52 2.51 -8.96
CA HIS A 200 -14.46 3.46 -9.57
C HIS A 200 -15.78 2.80 -9.99
N GLN A 201 -15.72 1.58 -10.55
CA GLN A 201 -16.88 0.76 -10.94
C GLN A 201 -17.60 0.09 -9.76
N GLU A 202 -17.22 0.44 -8.52
CA GLU A 202 -17.83 -0.08 -7.30
C GLU A 202 -17.81 -1.61 -7.20
N LEU A 203 -16.75 -2.26 -7.68
CA LEU A 203 -16.57 -3.71 -7.57
C LEU A 203 -16.04 -4.16 -6.20
N PHE A 204 -15.53 -3.21 -5.42
CA PHE A 204 -15.11 -3.42 -4.04
C PHE A 204 -16.17 -2.88 -3.06
N ASP A 205 -16.35 -3.56 -1.94
CA ASP A 205 -17.07 -3.13 -0.76
C ASP A 205 -16.24 -2.08 -0.01
N LYS A 206 -16.61 -0.81 -0.19
CA LYS A 206 -15.94 0.33 0.44
C LYS A 206 -16.26 0.46 1.93
N ASP A 207 -17.30 -0.24 2.41
CA ASP A 207 -17.68 -0.30 3.82
C ASP A 207 -17.02 -1.47 4.54
N HIS A 208 -16.20 -2.26 3.84
CA HIS A 208 -15.41 -3.31 4.45
C HIS A 208 -14.46 -2.74 5.54
N PRO A 209 -14.35 -3.36 6.74
CA PRO A 209 -13.57 -2.81 7.86
C PRO A 209 -12.13 -2.41 7.50
N ASN A 210 -11.44 -3.21 6.69
CA ASN A 210 -10.06 -2.90 6.27
C ASN A 210 -9.97 -1.64 5.38
N PHE A 211 -10.99 -1.37 4.56
CA PHE A 211 -11.05 -0.16 3.73
C PHE A 211 -11.33 1.08 4.57
N ILE A 212 -12.27 0.96 5.51
CA ILE A 212 -12.59 2.01 6.48
C ILE A 212 -11.34 2.34 7.31
N ALA A 213 -10.65 1.32 7.81
CA ALA A 213 -9.43 1.45 8.61
C ALA A 213 -8.32 2.20 7.85
N LEU A 214 -8.03 1.80 6.61
CA LEU A 214 -7.05 2.46 5.75
C LEU A 214 -7.44 3.92 5.48
N SER A 215 -8.71 4.18 5.16
CA SER A 215 -9.23 5.52 4.88
C SER A 215 -9.17 6.43 6.12
N ALA A 216 -9.52 5.89 7.29
CA ALA A 216 -9.44 6.60 8.56
C ALA A 216 -7.99 6.90 8.96
N TRP A 217 -7.04 6.00 8.68
CA TRP A 217 -5.62 6.28 8.86
C TRP A 217 -5.12 7.38 7.92
N LEU A 218 -5.40 7.30 6.60
CA LEU A 218 -5.04 8.36 5.65
C LEU A 218 -5.56 9.72 6.11
N THR A 219 -6.80 9.75 6.58
CA THR A 219 -7.45 10.94 7.13
C THR A 219 -6.70 11.49 8.35
N ARG A 220 -6.33 10.67 9.34
CA ARG A 220 -5.55 11.13 10.51
C ARG A 220 -4.14 11.63 10.16
N VAL A 221 -3.53 11.07 9.11
CA VAL A 221 -2.21 11.50 8.65
C VAL A 221 -2.26 12.86 7.95
N PHE A 222 -3.25 13.07 7.07
CA PHE A 222 -3.26 14.22 6.15
C PHE A 222 -4.26 15.34 6.50
N GLN A 223 -5.12 15.14 7.50
CA GLN A 223 -5.83 16.24 8.21
C GLN A 223 -4.92 16.87 9.27
#